data_AF-A0A068QNZ5-F1
#
_entry.id   AF-A0A068QNZ5-F1
#
_cell.length_a   1.000
_cell.length_b   1.000
_cell.length_c   1.000
_cell.angle_alpha   90.00
_cell.angle_beta   90.00
_cell.angle_gamma   90.00
#
_symmetry.space_group_name_H-M   'P 1'
#
loop_
_entity.id
_entity.type
_entity.pdbx_description
1 polymer ?
#
loop_
_entity_poly.entity_id
_entity_poly.type
_entity_poly.pdbx_seq_one_letter_code
_entity_poly.pdbx_strand_id
1 'polypeptide(L)'
;MPSLMMRTSAVFAFFISLIFTGLSHASTSTSKMQEYSHNGIQVNLPDLRKYPSGTPRKKAFLNIIVPVIDQHNQKIMQDRKWLLSHQKHHHWSVQDSDRLKKICMDYKMTCNSPKQVNWNTLLSRVDIIPTHFVATQAAAESGWGTSELAKKNNNLFGMRCRACGKTKGKVKGYAVYSTVDASVIAYMKNLNTHRAYESLRSSRAKQRITQEPLNTSKLIDNLNGYSELGADYNRYLHRVFNGNRKLISQAQELAIQ
;
A
#
# COMPACT_ATOMS: atom_id res chain seq x y z
N MET A 1 -6.96 -39.97 6.65
CA MET A 1 -5.99 -38.87 6.81
C MET A 1 -5.98 -38.03 5.54
N PRO A 2 -6.64 -36.85 5.51
CA PRO A 2 -6.56 -35.95 4.36
C PRO A 2 -5.62 -34.76 4.64
N SER A 3 -4.90 -34.39 3.60
CA SER A 3 -3.75 -33.48 3.57
C SER A 3 -4.10 -32.02 3.87
N LEU A 4 -3.31 -31.42 4.76
CA LEU A 4 -3.23 -29.97 4.97
C LEU A 4 -2.53 -29.31 3.77
N MET A 5 -3.29 -28.75 2.82
CA MET A 5 -2.78 -27.76 1.88
C MET A 5 -3.34 -26.37 2.23
N MET A 6 -2.60 -25.72 3.13
CA MET A 6 -2.38 -24.27 3.27
C MET A 6 -3.52 -23.31 2.89
N ARG A 7 -4.38 -23.08 3.89
CA ARG A 7 -4.89 -21.77 4.35
C ARG A 7 -4.06 -20.58 3.84
N THR A 8 -4.60 -19.81 2.90
CA THR A 8 -4.09 -18.49 2.52
C THR A 8 -4.85 -17.41 3.29
N SER A 9 -4.14 -16.68 4.16
CA SER A 9 -4.59 -15.43 4.78
C SER A 9 -4.48 -14.24 3.80
N ALA A 10 -4.59 -14.51 2.50
CA ALA A 10 -4.54 -13.46 1.48
C ALA A 10 -5.73 -12.52 1.69
N VAL A 11 -5.48 -11.23 1.53
CA VAL A 11 -6.47 -10.17 1.65
C VAL A 11 -7.59 -10.45 0.66
N PHE A 12 -8.73 -10.96 1.11
CA PHE A 12 -9.91 -11.11 0.27
C PHE A 12 -10.53 -9.73 0.04
N ALA A 13 -10.10 -9.08 -1.04
CA ALA A 13 -10.78 -7.94 -1.63
C ALA A 13 -12.08 -8.44 -2.29
N PHE A 14 -13.14 -8.62 -1.49
CA PHE A 14 -14.49 -8.74 -2.04
C PHE A 14 -14.95 -7.33 -2.42
N PHE A 15 -15.14 -7.10 -3.71
CA PHE A 15 -15.95 -5.99 -4.17
C PHE A 15 -17.31 -6.09 -3.52
N ILE A 16 -17.64 -5.12 -2.66
CA ILE A 16 -19.04 -4.83 -2.37
C ILE A 16 -19.58 -4.21 -3.67
N SER A 17 -20.26 -5.03 -4.46
CA SER A 17 -20.97 -4.59 -5.65
C SER A 17 -22.10 -3.66 -5.20
N LEU A 18 -21.84 -2.35 -5.13
CA LEU A 18 -22.87 -1.34 -5.03
C LEU A 18 -23.29 -0.96 -6.44
N ILE A 19 -24.39 -1.56 -6.90
CA ILE A 19 -25.16 -1.09 -8.04
C ILE A 19 -25.66 0.32 -7.69
N PHE A 20 -25.01 1.35 -8.22
CA PHE A 20 -25.50 2.72 -8.14
C PHE A 20 -26.41 2.99 -9.34
N THR A 21 -27.70 2.70 -9.23
CA THR A 21 -28.72 3.36 -10.04
C THR A 21 -29.23 4.58 -9.26
N GLY A 22 -28.78 5.76 -9.65
CA GLY A 22 -29.21 7.01 -9.04
C GLY A 22 -28.94 8.19 -9.95
N LEU A 23 -29.95 8.57 -10.72
CA LEU A 23 -30.04 9.87 -11.38
C LEU A 23 -29.82 10.97 -10.33
N SER A 24 -28.73 11.72 -10.44
CA SER A 24 -28.47 12.87 -9.57
C SER A 24 -28.60 14.14 -10.40
N HIS A 25 -29.64 14.91 -10.10
CA HIS A 25 -29.79 16.30 -10.55
C HIS A 25 -28.66 17.12 -9.92
N ALA A 26 -27.89 17.82 -10.76
CA ALA A 26 -26.83 18.70 -10.32
C ALA A 26 -27.44 19.94 -9.65
N SER A 27 -27.18 20.11 -8.36
CA SER A 27 -27.45 21.36 -7.65
C SER A 27 -26.12 22.09 -7.44
N THR A 28 -25.96 23.22 -8.11
CA THR A 28 -24.81 24.12 -8.02
C THR A 28 -24.90 24.93 -6.73
N SER A 29 -24.14 24.53 -5.71
CA SER A 29 -23.81 25.42 -4.58
C SER A 29 -22.29 25.58 -4.48
N THR A 30 -21.85 26.81 -4.75
CA THR A 30 -20.47 27.28 -4.62
C THR A 30 -20.13 27.45 -3.14
N SER A 31 -19.60 26.40 -2.52
CA SER A 31 -18.96 26.53 -1.20
C SER A 31 -17.46 26.78 -1.38
N LYS A 32 -16.94 27.82 -0.70
CA LYS A 32 -15.53 28.18 -0.64
C LYS A 32 -14.71 26.94 -0.24
N MET A 33 -13.81 26.52 -1.11
CA MET A 33 -12.91 25.39 -0.86
C MET A 33 -11.92 25.76 0.24
N GLN A 34 -12.02 25.08 1.38
CA GLN A 34 -10.98 25.14 2.41
C GLN A 34 -9.87 24.18 2.03
N GLU A 35 -8.70 24.74 1.73
CA GLU A 35 -7.49 24.00 1.39
C GLU A 35 -6.98 23.23 2.62
N TYR A 36 -6.73 21.93 2.45
CA TYR A 36 -6.27 21.08 3.55
C TYR A 36 -4.78 21.30 3.80
N SER A 37 -4.46 21.83 4.98
CA SER A 37 -3.09 21.99 5.46
C SER A 37 -2.50 20.65 5.90
N HIS A 38 -1.32 20.34 5.37
CA HIS A 38 -0.48 19.20 5.74
C HIS A 38 0.41 19.57 6.92
N ASN A 39 0.06 19.18 8.15
CA ASN A 39 1.01 19.11 9.27
C ASN A 39 0.47 18.20 10.38
N GLY A 40 0.81 16.91 10.35
CA GLY A 40 0.58 15.98 11.47
C GLY A 40 0.19 14.55 11.06
N ILE A 41 0.47 13.59 11.95
CA ILE A 41 0.02 12.19 11.84
C ILE A 41 -1.51 12.17 11.82
N GLN A 42 -2.12 11.66 10.75
CA GLN A 42 -3.58 11.60 10.66
C GLN A 42 -4.15 10.42 11.46
N VAL A 43 -4.66 10.72 12.65
CA VAL A 43 -5.25 9.74 13.57
C VAL A 43 -6.45 9.02 12.94
N ASN A 44 -7.30 9.71 12.19
CA ASN A 44 -8.43 9.09 11.49
C ASN A 44 -8.63 9.73 10.13
N LEU A 45 -9.21 8.96 9.20
CA LEU A 45 -9.62 9.49 7.91
C LEU A 45 -10.76 10.51 8.11
N PRO A 46 -10.64 11.76 7.61
CA PRO A 46 -11.73 12.72 7.67
C PRO A 46 -12.94 12.21 6.86
N ASP A 47 -14.15 12.72 7.15
CA ASP A 47 -15.33 12.35 6.35
C ASP A 47 -15.24 12.97 4.94
N LEU A 48 -14.67 12.21 4.00
CA LEU A 48 -14.47 12.63 2.62
C LEU A 48 -15.77 12.77 1.81
N ARG A 49 -16.92 12.36 2.38
CA ARG A 49 -18.24 12.60 1.76
C ARG A 49 -18.66 14.06 1.79
N LYS A 50 -17.99 14.89 2.60
CA LYS A 50 -18.12 16.36 2.57
C LYS A 50 -17.66 16.96 1.23
N TYR A 51 -16.80 16.25 0.48
CA TYR A 51 -16.43 16.62 -0.88
C TYR A 51 -17.43 16.07 -1.90
N PRO A 52 -17.81 16.88 -2.91
CA PRO A 52 -18.53 16.39 -4.08
C PRO A 52 -17.82 15.16 -4.68
N SER A 53 -18.62 14.23 -5.21
CA SER A 53 -18.09 13.05 -5.90
C SER A 53 -17.24 13.46 -7.11
N GLY A 54 -16.34 12.58 -7.55
CA GLY A 54 -15.40 12.87 -8.63
C GLY A 54 -14.14 13.59 -8.15
N THR A 55 -13.63 14.50 -8.97
CA THR A 55 -12.29 15.11 -8.79
C THR A 55 -12.05 15.75 -7.41
N PRO A 56 -12.99 16.53 -6.83
CA PRO A 56 -12.77 17.15 -5.52
C PRO A 56 -12.47 16.13 -4.42
N ARG A 57 -13.29 15.08 -4.31
CA ARG A 57 -13.07 14.00 -3.34
C ARG A 57 -11.79 13.20 -3.60
N LYS A 58 -11.50 12.92 -4.87
CA LYS A 58 -10.28 12.20 -5.26
C LYS A 58 -9.04 12.97 -4.82
N LYS A 59 -9.00 14.29 -5.03
CA LYS A 59 -7.90 15.15 -4.56
C LYS A 59 -7.78 15.13 -3.05
N ALA A 60 -8.88 15.32 -2.32
CA ALA A 60 -8.88 15.27 -0.86
C ALA A 60 -8.34 13.94 -0.32
N PHE A 61 -8.76 12.82 -0.92
CA PHE A 61 -8.24 11.49 -0.58
C PHE A 61 -6.74 11.34 -0.87
N LEU A 62 -6.31 11.72 -2.09
CA LEU A 62 -4.92 11.57 -2.52
C LEU A 62 -3.97 12.43 -1.70
N ASN A 63 -4.36 13.66 -1.36
CA ASN A 63 -3.56 14.53 -0.50
C ASN A 63 -3.27 13.84 0.84
N ILE A 64 -4.22 13.10 1.42
CA ILE A 64 -3.99 12.38 2.69
C ILE A 64 -2.98 11.24 2.52
N ILE A 65 -3.13 10.40 1.49
CA ILE A 65 -2.39 9.13 1.45
C ILE A 65 -1.04 9.22 0.72
N VAL A 66 -0.90 10.12 -0.25
CA VAL A 66 0.30 10.20 -1.09
C VAL A 66 1.55 10.57 -0.28
N PRO A 67 1.52 11.59 0.60
CA PRO A 67 2.67 11.93 1.45
C PRO A 67 3.13 10.76 2.32
N VAL A 68 2.18 10.00 2.88
CA VAL A 68 2.50 8.81 3.69
C VAL A 68 3.21 7.73 2.87
N ILE A 69 2.72 7.48 1.65
CA ILE A 69 3.32 6.50 0.74
C ILE A 69 4.75 6.93 0.38
N ASP A 70 4.94 8.19 0.02
CA ASP A 70 6.23 8.74 -0.39
C ASP A 70 7.22 8.74 0.79
N GLN A 71 6.80 9.17 1.98
CA GLN A 71 7.62 9.12 3.20
C GLN A 71 8.03 7.67 3.54
N HIS A 72 7.12 6.71 3.42
CA HIS A 72 7.47 5.31 3.67
C HIS A 72 8.43 4.76 2.59
N ASN A 73 8.23 5.12 1.32
CA ASN A 73 9.14 4.77 0.23
C ASN A 73 10.54 5.37 0.43
N GLN A 74 10.65 6.59 0.94
CA GLN A 74 11.95 7.18 1.30
C GLN A 74 12.66 6.34 2.35
N LYS A 75 11.96 5.90 3.41
CA LYS A 75 12.53 5.02 4.44
C LYS A 75 12.98 3.67 3.86
N ILE A 76 12.16 3.04 3.01
CA ILE A 76 12.53 1.79 2.33
C ILE A 76 13.78 2.00 1.46
N MET A 77 13.86 3.11 0.73
CA MET A 77 15.00 3.41 -0.12
C MET A 77 16.28 3.68 0.68
N GLN A 78 16.19 4.31 1.86
CA GLN A 78 17.32 4.47 2.76
C GLN A 78 17.87 3.12 3.23
N ASP A 79 16.98 2.20 3.61
CA ASP A 79 17.38 0.84 4.02
C ASP A 79 17.99 0.08 2.83
N ARG A 80 17.39 0.17 1.64
CA ARG A 80 17.91 -0.44 0.42
C ARG A 80 19.29 0.07 0.05
N LYS A 81 19.50 1.39 0.04
CA LYS A 81 20.80 2.02 -0.28
C LYS A 81 21.87 1.55 0.69
N TRP A 82 21.55 1.52 1.98
CA TRP A 82 22.47 1.02 3.01
C TRP A 82 22.81 -0.46 2.81
N LEU A 83 21.83 -1.32 2.52
CA LEU A 83 22.10 -2.74 2.22
C LEU A 83 23.00 -2.90 1.00
N LEU A 84 22.74 -2.16 -0.08
CA LEU A 84 23.51 -2.24 -1.31
C LEU A 84 24.98 -1.83 -1.12
N SER A 85 25.24 -0.83 -0.27
CA SER A 85 26.61 -0.41 0.04
C SER A 85 27.33 -1.42 0.94
N HIS A 86 26.64 -2.11 1.84
CA HIS A 86 27.27 -3.02 2.83
C HIS A 86 27.36 -4.48 2.37
N GLN A 87 26.55 -4.92 1.40
CA GLN A 87 26.46 -6.35 1.03
C GLN A 87 27.79 -7.01 0.62
N LYS A 88 28.77 -6.20 0.17
CA LYS A 88 30.10 -6.67 -0.27
C LYS A 88 31.20 -6.45 0.79
N HIS A 89 30.87 -5.92 1.95
CA HIS A 89 31.86 -5.68 3.01
C HIS A 89 32.37 -7.00 3.60
N HIS A 90 33.69 -7.12 3.74
CA HIS A 90 34.34 -8.27 4.37
C HIS A 90 34.30 -8.21 5.90
N HIS A 91 34.32 -7.00 6.47
CA HIS A 91 34.28 -6.76 7.91
C HIS A 91 33.02 -5.97 8.26
N TRP A 92 32.36 -6.37 9.33
CA TRP A 92 31.10 -5.79 9.80
C TRP A 92 31.28 -5.32 11.24
N SER A 93 30.94 -4.06 11.50
CA SER A 93 30.87 -3.56 12.88
C SER A 93 29.68 -4.19 13.62
N VAL A 94 29.68 -4.11 14.95
CA VAL A 94 28.54 -4.52 15.77
C VAL A 94 27.29 -3.73 15.38
N GLN A 95 27.46 -2.42 15.18
CA GLN A 95 26.39 -1.49 14.78
C GLN A 95 25.79 -1.87 13.41
N ASP A 96 26.62 -2.21 12.42
CA ASP A 96 26.13 -2.63 11.11
C ASP A 96 25.43 -3.99 11.18
N SER A 97 25.97 -4.91 11.99
CA SER A 97 25.37 -6.22 12.21
C SER A 97 23.99 -6.11 12.85
N ASP A 98 23.82 -5.23 13.84
CA ASP A 98 22.55 -4.98 14.50
C ASP A 98 21.56 -4.24 13.59
N ARG A 99 22.04 -3.30 12.78
CA ARG A 99 21.22 -2.66 11.76
C ARG A 99 20.73 -3.65 10.71
N LEU A 100 21.58 -4.56 10.23
CA LEU A 100 21.20 -5.64 9.31
C LEU A 100 20.13 -6.53 9.93
N LYS A 101 20.32 -6.98 11.18
CA LYS A 101 19.32 -7.76 11.91
C LYS A 101 17.99 -7.04 12.00
N LYS A 102 18.00 -5.74 12.34
CA LYS A 102 16.79 -4.91 12.42
C LYS A 102 16.06 -4.85 11.08
N ILE A 103 16.76 -4.58 9.99
CA ILE A 103 16.17 -4.56 8.64
C ILE A 103 15.60 -5.94 8.31
N CYS A 104 16.34 -7.02 8.52
CA CYS A 104 15.82 -8.36 8.24
C CYS A 104 14.53 -8.67 9.02
N MET A 105 14.48 -8.35 10.32
CA MET A 105 13.28 -8.51 11.14
C MET A 105 12.10 -7.70 10.58
N ASP A 106 12.31 -6.42 10.24
CA ASP A 106 11.28 -5.54 9.67
C ASP A 106 10.71 -6.09 8.35
N TYR A 107 11.53 -6.83 7.60
CA TYR A 107 11.16 -7.49 6.35
C TYR A 107 10.87 -8.99 6.49
N LYS A 108 10.59 -9.46 7.71
CA LYS A 108 10.21 -10.85 8.06
C LYS A 108 11.21 -11.90 7.55
N MET A 109 12.49 -11.62 7.74
CA MET A 109 13.63 -12.50 7.46
C MET A 109 14.49 -12.63 8.71
N THR A 110 15.19 -13.76 8.84
CA THR A 110 16.19 -13.97 9.89
C THR A 110 17.57 -13.84 9.27
N CYS A 111 18.41 -12.96 9.84
CA CYS A 111 19.78 -12.74 9.40
C CYS A 111 20.72 -12.96 10.58
N ASN A 112 21.26 -14.17 10.71
CA ASN A 112 22.14 -14.54 11.82
C ASN A 112 23.54 -13.90 11.68
N SER A 113 24.03 -13.83 10.44
CA SER A 113 25.28 -13.15 10.10
C SER A 113 25.23 -12.64 8.66
N PRO A 114 26.00 -11.60 8.30
CA PRO A 114 26.08 -11.07 6.94
C PRO A 114 26.43 -12.14 5.88
N LYS A 115 27.28 -13.11 6.24
CA LYS A 115 27.72 -14.20 5.36
C LYS A 115 26.60 -15.21 5.03
N GLN A 116 25.58 -15.30 5.89
CA GLN A 116 24.46 -16.24 5.73
C GLN A 116 23.21 -15.58 5.16
N VAL A 117 23.23 -14.28 4.88
CA VAL A 117 22.08 -13.57 4.31
C VAL A 117 21.86 -13.99 2.87
N ASN A 118 20.63 -14.40 2.56
CA ASN A 118 20.17 -14.46 1.17
C ASN A 118 19.91 -13.02 0.68
N TRP A 119 20.95 -12.39 0.13
CA TRP A 119 20.91 -10.99 -0.33
C TRP A 119 19.88 -10.75 -1.43
N ASN A 120 19.70 -11.71 -2.34
CA ASN A 120 18.70 -11.61 -3.40
C ASN A 120 17.28 -11.56 -2.84
N THR A 121 16.95 -12.42 -1.87
CA THR A 121 15.65 -12.38 -1.19
C THR A 121 15.48 -11.12 -0.35
N LEU A 122 16.52 -10.69 0.37
CA LEU A 122 16.45 -9.46 1.15
C LEU A 122 16.19 -8.25 0.26
N LEU A 123 16.97 -8.09 -0.82
CA LEU A 123 16.82 -6.98 -1.76
C LEU A 123 15.53 -7.09 -2.59
N SER A 124 14.91 -8.26 -2.78
CA SER A 124 13.58 -8.33 -3.42
C SER A 124 12.45 -7.83 -2.50
N ARG A 125 12.63 -7.95 -1.17
CA ARG A 125 11.72 -7.43 -0.15
C ARG A 125 11.94 -5.96 0.16
N VAL A 126 13.20 -5.52 0.27
CA VAL A 126 13.60 -4.14 0.60
C VAL A 126 13.64 -3.29 -0.67
N ASP A 127 12.48 -3.06 -1.28
CA ASP A 127 12.32 -2.13 -2.40
C ASP A 127 11.01 -1.34 -2.27
N ILE A 128 11.01 -0.16 -2.87
CA ILE A 128 9.86 0.75 -2.88
C ILE A 128 8.70 0.14 -3.66
N ILE A 129 7.51 0.67 -3.41
CA ILE A 129 6.31 0.36 -4.19
C ILE A 129 5.88 1.67 -4.85
N PRO A 130 5.78 1.77 -6.19
CA PRO A 130 5.42 3.01 -6.85
C PRO A 130 4.16 3.64 -6.26
N THR A 131 4.18 4.95 -6.03
CA THR A 131 3.09 5.65 -5.35
C THR A 131 1.78 5.55 -6.12
N HIS A 132 1.83 5.64 -7.45
CA HIS A 132 0.67 5.34 -8.30
C HIS A 132 0.08 3.97 -8.05
N PHE A 133 0.90 2.94 -7.81
CA PHE A 133 0.42 1.59 -7.55
C PHE A 133 -0.34 1.53 -6.22
N VAL A 134 0.27 2.01 -5.13
CA VAL A 134 -0.36 1.99 -3.79
C VAL A 134 -1.60 2.87 -3.75
N ALA A 135 -1.55 4.08 -4.31
CA ALA A 135 -2.68 5.01 -4.34
C ALA A 135 -3.86 4.48 -5.17
N THR A 136 -3.59 3.83 -6.30
CA THR A 136 -4.62 3.17 -7.14
C THR A 136 -5.36 2.12 -6.33
N GLN A 137 -4.63 1.24 -5.62
CA GLN A 137 -5.26 0.20 -4.82
C GLN A 137 -5.98 0.77 -3.60
N ALA A 138 -5.40 1.76 -2.91
CA ALA A 138 -6.09 2.44 -1.82
C ALA A 138 -7.43 3.04 -2.28
N ALA A 139 -7.45 3.71 -3.44
CA ALA A 139 -8.66 4.29 -4.02
C ALA A 139 -9.71 3.22 -4.39
N ALA A 140 -9.27 2.14 -5.04
CA ALA A 140 -10.07 1.00 -5.42
C ALA A 140 -10.74 0.32 -4.22
N GLU A 141 -9.95 -0.05 -3.21
CA GLU A 141 -10.39 -0.86 -2.07
C GLU A 141 -11.24 -0.07 -1.07
N SER A 142 -10.97 1.23 -0.91
CA SER A 142 -11.68 2.08 0.05
C SER A 142 -12.82 2.89 -0.56
N GLY A 143 -13.03 2.81 -1.88
CA GLY A 143 -13.96 3.69 -2.58
C GLY A 143 -13.60 5.16 -2.38
N TRP A 144 -12.33 5.52 -2.62
CA TRP A 144 -11.77 6.85 -2.33
C TRP A 144 -11.96 7.28 -0.87
N GLY A 145 -11.76 6.34 0.05
CA GLY A 145 -11.83 6.56 1.49
C GLY A 145 -13.24 6.65 2.07
N THR A 146 -14.28 6.38 1.29
CA THR A 146 -15.67 6.53 1.75
C THR A 146 -16.27 5.26 2.34
N SER A 147 -15.62 4.11 2.17
CA SER A 147 -16.13 2.83 2.67
C SER A 147 -16.25 2.83 4.20
N GLU A 148 -17.22 2.05 4.71
CA GLU A 148 -17.41 1.90 6.15
C GLU A 148 -16.15 1.37 6.84
N LEU A 149 -15.45 0.43 6.20
CA LEU A 149 -14.21 -0.15 6.72
C LEU A 149 -13.09 0.89 6.80
N ALA A 150 -12.91 1.72 5.77
CA ALA A 150 -11.93 2.79 5.77
C ALA A 150 -12.19 3.77 6.92
N LYS A 151 -13.44 4.16 7.14
CA LYS A 151 -13.82 5.12 8.18
C LYS A 151 -13.78 4.54 9.59
N LYS A 152 -14.31 3.34 9.79
CA LYS A 152 -14.41 2.74 11.13
C LYS A 152 -13.10 2.13 11.58
N ASN A 153 -12.37 1.45 10.70
CA ASN A 153 -11.17 0.70 11.08
C ASN A 153 -9.85 1.39 10.68
N ASN A 154 -9.90 2.57 10.05
CA ASN A 154 -8.77 3.17 9.34
C ASN A 154 -8.13 2.19 8.34
N ASN A 155 -8.89 1.26 7.77
CA ASN A 155 -8.35 0.18 6.94
C ASN A 155 -8.72 0.40 5.47
N LEU A 156 -7.79 1.01 4.73
CA LEU A 156 -8.00 1.41 3.34
C LEU A 156 -7.93 0.24 2.34
N PHE A 157 -7.35 -0.88 2.75
CA PHE A 157 -6.95 -1.96 1.83
C PHE A 157 -7.67 -3.29 2.11
N GLY A 158 -8.73 -3.28 2.92
CA GLY A 158 -9.48 -4.50 3.22
C GLY A 158 -8.68 -5.55 4.02
N MET A 159 -7.62 -5.16 4.72
CA MET A 159 -6.71 -6.12 5.36
C MET A 159 -7.45 -6.94 6.42
N ARG A 160 -7.54 -8.26 6.17
CA ARG A 160 -8.21 -9.21 7.06
C ARG A 160 -7.39 -9.43 8.32
N CYS A 161 -8.09 -9.77 9.39
CA CYS A 161 -7.45 -10.22 10.60
C CYS A 161 -8.32 -11.30 11.27
N ARG A 162 -7.82 -12.53 11.21
CA ARG A 162 -8.57 -13.73 11.63
C ARG A 162 -8.59 -13.91 13.14
N ALA A 163 -7.57 -13.41 13.84
CA ALA A 163 -7.35 -13.61 15.26
C ALA A 163 -7.59 -12.36 16.11
N CYS A 164 -8.02 -11.24 15.52
CA CYS A 164 -8.38 -10.08 16.33
C CYS A 164 -9.76 -10.28 16.96
N GLY A 165 -9.85 -9.87 18.23
CA GLY A 165 -11.10 -9.84 18.98
C GLY A 165 -12.10 -8.84 18.41
N LYS A 166 -13.29 -8.81 19.01
CA LYS A 166 -14.28 -7.79 18.71
C LYS A 166 -13.84 -6.46 19.31
N THR A 167 -13.72 -5.43 18.48
CA THR A 167 -13.53 -4.05 18.96
C THR A 167 -14.84 -3.28 18.77
N LYS A 168 -15.34 -2.66 19.84
CA LYS A 168 -16.63 -1.92 19.80
C LYS A 168 -16.58 -0.83 18.72
N GLY A 169 -17.62 -0.77 17.89
CA GLY A 169 -17.73 0.21 16.80
C GLY A 169 -16.83 -0.05 15.58
N LYS A 170 -16.13 -1.19 15.51
CA LYS A 170 -15.27 -1.57 14.38
C LYS A 170 -15.89 -2.71 13.57
N VAL A 171 -15.59 -2.77 12.27
CA VAL A 171 -16.01 -3.85 11.38
C VAL A 171 -15.24 -5.12 11.74
N LYS A 172 -15.98 -6.20 12.06
CA LYS A 172 -15.41 -7.48 12.52
C LYS A 172 -14.66 -8.21 11.41
N GLY A 173 -13.56 -8.89 11.76
CA GLY A 173 -12.79 -9.74 10.84
C GLY A 173 -11.76 -9.00 9.99
N TYR A 174 -11.63 -7.69 10.21
CA TYR A 174 -10.66 -6.82 9.55
C TYR A 174 -9.72 -6.21 10.59
N ALA A 175 -8.48 -5.95 10.17
CA ALA A 175 -7.52 -5.23 10.97
C ALA A 175 -8.07 -3.83 11.31
N VAL A 176 -7.73 -3.35 12.51
CA VAL A 176 -8.00 -1.99 12.99
C VAL A 176 -6.67 -1.29 13.15
N TYR A 177 -6.54 -0.12 12.53
CA TYR A 177 -5.33 0.69 12.61
C TYR A 177 -5.58 1.93 13.46
N SER A 178 -4.56 2.33 14.23
CA SER A 178 -4.60 3.53 15.05
C SER A 178 -4.65 4.81 14.22
N THR A 179 -4.08 4.78 13.01
CA THR A 179 -3.99 5.91 12.07
C THR A 179 -4.19 5.42 10.64
N VAL A 180 -4.54 6.33 9.72
CA VAL A 180 -4.55 6.02 8.27
C VAL A 180 -3.15 5.63 7.81
N ASP A 181 -2.14 6.34 8.32
CA ASP A 181 -0.74 6.11 8.00
C ASP A 181 -0.30 4.68 8.34
N ALA A 182 -0.72 4.18 9.51
CA ALA A 182 -0.45 2.82 9.95
C ALA A 182 -1.06 1.77 9.01
N SER A 183 -2.23 2.05 8.42
CA SER A 183 -2.83 1.16 7.42
C SER A 183 -2.03 1.16 6.11
N VAL A 184 -1.57 2.31 5.64
CA VAL A 184 -0.74 2.42 4.42
C VAL A 184 0.58 1.68 4.61
N ILE A 185 1.25 1.93 5.74
CA ILE A 185 2.53 1.28 6.07
C ILE A 185 2.34 -0.24 6.23
N ALA A 186 1.31 -0.69 6.95
CA ALA A 186 1.03 -2.11 7.11
C ALA A 186 0.78 -2.81 5.77
N TYR A 187 0.07 -2.14 4.86
CA TYR A 187 -0.18 -2.64 3.52
C TYR A 187 1.11 -2.76 2.68
N MET A 188 1.93 -1.71 2.66
CA MET A 188 3.21 -1.74 1.93
C MET A 188 4.16 -2.79 2.50
N LYS A 189 4.24 -2.94 3.83
CA LYS A 189 4.98 -4.03 4.48
C LYS A 189 4.43 -5.40 4.08
N ASN A 190 3.11 -5.55 3.97
CA ASN A 190 2.50 -6.80 3.54
C ASN A 190 2.91 -7.17 2.11
N LEU A 191 2.85 -6.24 1.16
CA LEU A 191 3.32 -6.42 -0.22
C LEU A 191 4.82 -6.77 -0.27
N ASN A 192 5.62 -6.16 0.59
CA ASN A 192 7.07 -6.40 0.64
C ASN A 192 7.48 -7.69 1.35
N THR A 193 6.60 -8.35 2.11
CA THR A 193 7.02 -9.48 2.96
C THR A 193 6.20 -10.75 2.81
N HIS A 194 4.92 -10.66 2.44
CA HIS A 194 4.04 -11.82 2.42
C HIS A 194 4.27 -12.68 1.17
N ARG A 195 4.32 -14.02 1.35
CA ARG A 195 4.62 -14.99 0.28
C ARG A 195 3.72 -14.88 -0.95
N ALA A 196 2.45 -14.52 -0.75
CA ALA A 196 1.49 -14.39 -1.86
C ALA A 196 1.90 -13.32 -2.88
N TYR A 197 2.72 -12.33 -2.50
CA TYR A 197 3.15 -11.24 -3.36
C TYR A 197 4.58 -11.43 -3.89
N GLU A 198 5.05 -12.68 -3.99
CA GLU A 198 6.36 -13.00 -4.56
C GLU A 198 6.45 -12.52 -6.02
N SER A 199 5.41 -12.74 -6.83
CA SER A 199 5.37 -12.29 -8.24
C SER A 199 5.55 -10.77 -8.38
N LEU A 200 4.93 -9.99 -7.49
CA LEU A 200 5.09 -8.54 -7.44
C LEU A 200 6.54 -8.16 -7.13
N ARG A 201 7.17 -8.82 -6.16
CA ARG A 201 8.58 -8.61 -5.80
C ARG A 201 9.52 -8.99 -6.93
N SER A 202 9.30 -10.13 -7.58
CA SER A 202 10.07 -10.58 -8.74
C SER A 202 9.97 -9.60 -9.90
N SER A 203 8.77 -9.05 -10.16
CA SER A 203 8.55 -8.04 -11.20
C SER A 203 9.34 -6.75 -10.92
N ARG A 204 9.39 -6.28 -9.68
CA ARG A 204 10.25 -5.13 -9.30
C ARG A 204 11.73 -5.46 -9.43
N ALA A 205 12.16 -6.63 -8.96
CA ALA A 205 13.56 -7.04 -9.05
C ALA A 205 14.04 -7.12 -10.51
N LYS A 206 13.22 -7.67 -11.42
CA LYS A 206 13.50 -7.69 -12.86
C LYS A 206 13.72 -6.29 -13.41
N GLN A 207 12.81 -5.36 -13.12
CA GLN A 207 12.91 -3.97 -13.57
C GLN A 207 14.17 -3.27 -13.04
N ARG A 208 14.59 -3.57 -11.79
CA ARG A 208 15.87 -3.07 -11.25
C ARG A 208 17.07 -3.61 -12.00
N ILE A 209 17.10 -4.90 -12.31
CA ILE A 209 18.20 -5.55 -13.04
C ILE A 209 18.32 -4.97 -14.44
N THR A 210 17.20 -4.70 -15.11
CA THR A 210 17.17 -4.09 -16.45
C THR A 210 17.25 -2.57 -16.42
N GLN A 211 17.51 -1.96 -15.26
CA GLN A 211 17.61 -0.51 -15.05
C GLN A 211 16.37 0.29 -15.54
N GLU A 212 15.21 -0.37 -15.57
CA GLU A 212 13.95 0.28 -15.89
C GLU A 212 13.37 0.98 -14.64
N PRO A 213 12.74 2.16 -14.80
CA PRO A 213 11.88 2.71 -13.76
C PRO A 213 10.78 1.72 -13.39
N LEU A 214 10.43 1.63 -12.10
CA LEU A 214 9.34 0.77 -11.66
C LEU A 214 8.02 1.22 -12.30
N ASN A 215 7.45 0.36 -13.12
CA ASN A 215 6.26 0.63 -13.92
C ASN A 215 5.02 0.05 -13.24
N THR A 216 4.12 0.93 -12.81
CA THR A 216 2.85 0.57 -12.15
C THR A 216 1.99 -0.40 -12.98
N SER A 217 1.92 -0.22 -14.31
CA SER A 217 1.14 -1.12 -15.18
C SER A 217 1.68 -2.54 -15.11
N LYS A 218 3.02 -2.70 -15.26
CA LYS A 218 3.67 -4.01 -15.15
C LYS A 218 3.45 -4.63 -13.77
N LEU A 219 3.42 -3.83 -12.70
CA LEU A 219 3.16 -4.33 -11.35
C LEU A 219 1.71 -4.81 -11.16
N ILE A 220 0.73 -4.11 -11.75
CA ILE A 220 -0.67 -4.54 -11.76
C ILE A 220 -0.79 -5.89 -12.47
N ASP A 221 -0.11 -6.07 -13.61
CA ASP A 221 -0.13 -7.35 -14.35
C ASP A 221 0.45 -8.51 -13.54
N ASN A 222 1.38 -8.23 -12.62
CA ASN A 222 2.06 -9.23 -11.79
C ASN A 222 1.47 -9.39 -10.37
N LEU A 223 0.24 -8.90 -10.15
CA LEU A 223 -0.43 -8.92 -8.85
C LEU A 223 -1.13 -10.26 -8.56
N ASN A 224 -0.42 -11.36 -8.77
CA ASN A 224 -0.96 -12.71 -8.60
C ASN A 224 -1.34 -12.98 -7.14
N GLY A 225 -2.45 -13.70 -6.93
CA GLY A 225 -2.89 -14.11 -5.59
C GLY A 225 -3.41 -12.96 -4.71
N TYR A 226 -3.55 -11.74 -5.25
CA TYR A 226 -4.13 -10.61 -4.51
C TYR A 226 -5.66 -10.66 -4.47
N SER A 227 -6.30 -11.00 -5.59
CA SER A 227 -7.75 -11.08 -5.72
C SER A 227 -8.16 -12.43 -6.32
N GLU A 228 -9.26 -12.98 -5.83
CA GLU A 228 -9.90 -14.18 -6.41
C GLU A 228 -10.37 -13.94 -7.84
N LEU A 229 -10.66 -12.68 -8.19
CA LEU A 229 -11.05 -12.27 -9.54
C LEU A 229 -9.87 -12.26 -10.53
N GLY A 230 -8.63 -12.41 -10.05
CA GLY A 230 -7.43 -12.51 -10.87
C GLY A 230 -7.32 -11.41 -11.92
N ALA A 231 -7.29 -11.79 -13.20
CA ALA A 231 -7.12 -10.87 -14.32
C ALA A 231 -8.22 -9.80 -14.42
N ASP A 232 -9.43 -10.08 -13.97
CA ASP A 232 -10.56 -9.13 -14.02
C ASP A 232 -10.32 -7.97 -13.05
N TYR A 233 -9.77 -8.29 -11.86
CA TYR A 233 -9.32 -7.29 -10.91
C TYR A 233 -8.16 -6.46 -11.47
N ASN A 234 -7.20 -7.09 -12.14
CA ASN A 234 -6.09 -6.35 -12.79
C ASN A 234 -6.62 -5.37 -13.85
N ARG A 235 -7.58 -5.79 -14.70
CA ARG A 235 -8.23 -4.87 -15.67
C ARG A 235 -8.96 -3.72 -14.98
N TYR A 236 -9.61 -3.98 -13.85
CA TYR A 236 -10.20 -2.90 -13.05
C TYR A 236 -9.14 -1.93 -12.52
N LEU A 237 -8.04 -2.42 -11.94
CA LEU A 237 -6.95 -1.58 -11.45
C LEU A 237 -6.33 -0.74 -12.57
N HIS A 238 -6.17 -1.29 -13.77
CA HIS A 238 -5.73 -0.52 -14.94
C HIS A 238 -6.67 0.65 -15.25
N ARG A 239 -7.99 0.44 -15.20
CA ARG A 239 -8.96 1.53 -15.39
C ARG A 239 -8.84 2.59 -14.29
N VAL A 240 -8.73 2.20 -13.03
CA VAL A 240 -8.54 3.14 -11.92
C VAL A 240 -7.22 3.90 -12.07
N PHE A 241 -6.12 3.22 -12.37
CA PHE A 241 -4.82 3.84 -12.57
C PHE A 241 -4.84 4.84 -13.74
N ASN A 242 -5.24 4.39 -14.93
CA ASN A 242 -5.22 5.20 -16.14
C ASN A 242 -6.13 6.43 -16.04
N GLY A 243 -7.33 6.27 -15.46
CA GLY A 243 -8.27 7.37 -15.27
C GLY A 243 -7.87 8.39 -14.22
N ASN A 244 -6.84 8.12 -13.39
CA ASN A 244 -6.46 8.98 -12.28
C ASN A 244 -4.96 9.29 -12.21
N ARG A 245 -4.15 8.83 -13.17
CA ARG A 245 -2.69 9.00 -13.19
C ARG A 245 -2.26 10.46 -12.98
N LYS A 246 -2.90 11.40 -13.69
CA LYS A 246 -2.61 12.84 -13.57
C LYS A 246 -2.89 13.37 -12.16
N LEU A 247 -4.00 12.98 -11.54
CA LEU A 247 -4.36 13.42 -10.19
C LEU A 247 -3.36 12.89 -9.15
N ILE A 248 -2.91 11.65 -9.31
CA ILE A 248 -1.90 11.07 -8.42
C ILE A 248 -0.56 11.80 -8.56
N SER A 249 -0.11 12.07 -9.79
CA SER A 249 1.12 12.84 -10.04
C SER A 249 1.06 14.24 -9.43
N GLN A 250 -0.06 14.94 -9.58
CA GLN A 250 -0.25 16.26 -8.97
C GLN A 250 -0.16 16.20 -7.44
N ALA A 251 -0.74 15.18 -6.80
CA ALA A 251 -0.63 15.01 -5.35
C ALA A 251 0.81 14.71 -4.90
N GLN A 252 1.60 14.00 -5.71
CA GLN A 252 3.01 13.76 -5.42
C GLN A 252 3.87 15.03 -5.55
N GLU A 253 3.63 15.83 -6.59
CA GLU A 253 4.34 17.11 -6.79
C GLU A 253 4.11 18.07 -5.62
N LEU A 254 2.89 18.13 -5.09
CA LEU A 254 2.54 18.93 -3.92
C LEU A 254 3.19 18.42 -2.63
N ALA A 255 3.41 17.12 -2.49
CA ALA A 255 4.02 16.52 -1.29
C ALA A 255 5.53 16.78 -1.18
N ILE A 256 6.16 17.24 -2.26
CA ILE A 256 7.60 17.53 -2.33
C ILE A 256 7.90 19.01 -1.99
N GLN A 257 6.89 19.87 -2.04
CA GLN A 257 6.97 21.29 -1.68
C GLN A 257 6.85 21.48 -0.17
#